data_AF-A0A7K0TIZ4-F1
#
_entry.id   AF-A0A7K0TIZ4-F1
#
_cell.length_a   1.000
_cell.length_b   1.000
_cell.length_c   1.000
_cell.angle_alpha   90.00
_cell.angle_beta   90.00
_cell.angle_gamma   90.00
#
_symmetry.space_group_name_H-M   'P 1'
#
loop_
_entity.id
_entity.type
_entity.pdbx_description
1 polymer ?
#
loop_
_entity_poly.entity_id
_entity_poly.type
_entity_poly.pdbx_seq_one_letter_code
_entity_poly.pdbx_strand_id
1 'polypeptide(L)'
;SWMAIESVRRSMPDINTVILLESVRAKRRRRYSSAQTIGPDIDMIKSHPEFIDKAKADGKRLFVWTVDEAQDVQFCAQAGIDVVITNKPSQARKVLGYP
;
A
#
# COMPACT_ATOMS: atom_id res chain seq x y z
N SER A 1 7.16 -12.62 -0.96
CA SER A 1 7.90 -12.81 0.32
C SER A 1 9.08 -11.86 0.38
N TRP A 2 9.69 -11.60 1.55
CA TRP A 2 10.84 -10.69 1.67
C TRP A 2 12.04 -11.11 0.80
N MET A 3 12.37 -12.41 0.78
CA MET A 3 13.47 -12.94 -0.04
C MET A 3 13.28 -12.66 -1.54
N ALA A 4 12.04 -12.71 -2.04
CA ALA A 4 11.76 -12.40 -3.43
C ALA A 4 12.05 -10.92 -3.75
N ILE A 5 11.70 -10.01 -2.84
CA ILE A 5 11.98 -8.58 -2.99
C ILE A 5 13.48 -8.32 -3.05
N GLU A 6 14.25 -8.91 -2.12
CA GLU A 6 15.70 -8.72 -2.10
C GLU A 6 16.40 -9.37 -3.30
N SER A 7 15.89 -10.50 -3.78
CA SER A 7 16.40 -11.16 -4.99
C SER A 7 16.24 -10.27 -6.23
N VAL A 8 15.05 -9.67 -6.41
CA VAL A 8 14.78 -8.71 -7.49
C VAL A 8 15.67 -7.48 -7.33
N ARG A 9 15.76 -6.92 -6.12
CA ARG A 9 16.61 -5.75 -5.86
C ARG A 9 18.07 -6.00 -6.21
N ARG A 10 18.59 -7.19 -5.93
CA ARG A 10 19.98 -7.57 -6.24
C ARG A 10 20.21 -7.74 -7.75
N SER A 11 19.25 -8.30 -8.47
CA SER A 11 19.42 -8.67 -9.89
C SER A 11 19.00 -7.57 -10.86
N MET A 12 17.98 -6.80 -10.49
CA MET A 12 17.32 -5.79 -11.31
C MET A 12 16.98 -4.57 -10.43
N PRO A 13 17.99 -3.79 -10.03
CA PRO A 13 17.83 -2.71 -9.05
C PRO A 13 16.85 -1.61 -9.46
N ASP A 14 16.61 -1.44 -10.77
CA ASP A 14 15.74 -0.39 -11.33
C ASP A 14 14.25 -0.74 -11.27
N ILE A 15 13.91 -2.01 -10.98
CA ILE A 15 12.52 -2.43 -10.83
C ILE A 15 12.00 -2.01 -9.45
N ASN A 16 10.99 -1.14 -9.46
CA ASN A 16 10.28 -0.75 -8.25
C ASN A 16 9.46 -1.93 -7.71
N THR A 17 9.71 -2.27 -6.44
CA THR A 17 9.03 -3.37 -5.76
C THR A 17 8.14 -2.87 -4.62
N VAL A 18 7.10 -3.65 -4.32
CA VAL A 18 6.15 -3.40 -3.23
C VAL A 18 6.21 -4.57 -2.26
N ILE A 19 6.38 -4.30 -0.96
CA ILE A 19 6.27 -5.34 0.08
C ILE A 19 4.83 -5.40 0.60
N LEU A 20 4.16 -6.53 0.40
CA LEU A 20 2.81 -6.75 0.89
C LEU A 20 2.80 -7.04 2.40
N LEU A 21 1.90 -6.38 3.13
CA LEU A 21 1.67 -6.55 4.55
C LEU A 21 0.19 -6.85 4.79
N GLU A 22 -0.09 -7.90 5.56
CA GLU A 22 -1.44 -8.31 5.96
C GLU A 22 -1.73 -7.98 7.44
N SER A 23 -0.76 -7.40 8.13
CA SER A 23 -0.92 -6.95 9.51
C SER A 23 0.22 -6.04 9.96
N VAL A 24 -0.07 -5.18 10.94
CA VAL A 24 0.92 -4.39 11.68
C VAL A 24 1.98 -5.25 12.36
N ARG A 25 1.70 -6.54 12.64
CA ARG A 25 2.69 -7.48 13.23
C ARG A 25 3.81 -7.84 12.27
N ALA A 26 3.68 -7.52 10.98
CA ALA A 26 4.73 -7.67 9.98
C ALA A 26 5.88 -6.62 10.09
N LYS A 27 6.10 -6.01 11.27
CA LYS A 27 7.05 -4.90 11.50
C LYS A 27 8.46 -5.17 10.97
N ARG A 28 8.98 -6.41 11.10
CA ARG A 28 10.31 -6.77 10.57
C ARG A 28 10.36 -6.70 9.04
N ARG A 29 9.33 -7.19 8.34
CA ARG A 29 9.25 -7.14 6.87
C ARG A 29 9.18 -5.70 6.37
N ARG A 30 8.46 -4.83 7.07
CA ARG A 30 8.43 -3.38 6.78
C ARG A 30 9.80 -2.73 6.98
N ARG A 31 10.46 -2.95 8.12
CA ARG A 31 11.67 -2.20 8.50
C ARG A 31 12.90 -2.58 7.68
N TYR A 32 13.01 -3.85 7.29
CA TYR A 32 14.21 -4.39 6.66
C TYR A 32 14.03 -4.73 5.18
N SER A 33 12.92 -4.36 4.55
CA SER A 33 12.75 -4.53 3.11
C SER A 33 13.38 -3.38 2.34
N SER A 34 14.05 -3.70 1.23
CA SER A 34 14.52 -2.71 0.26
C SER A 34 13.40 -2.07 -0.58
N ALA A 35 12.15 -2.55 -0.47
CA ALA A 35 11.02 -1.95 -1.17
C ALA A 35 10.79 -0.49 -0.73
N GLN A 36 10.58 0.39 -1.72
CA GLN A 36 10.24 1.80 -1.50
C GLN A 36 8.74 2.03 -1.31
N THR A 37 7.94 1.02 -1.63
CA THR A 37 6.48 1.05 -1.45
C THR A 37 6.06 -0.07 -0.50
N ILE A 38 5.09 0.24 0.36
CA ILE A 38 4.46 -0.70 1.26
C ILE A 38 3.03 -0.96 0.75
N GLY A 39 2.61 -2.23 0.74
CA GLY A 39 1.26 -2.62 0.37
C GLY A 39 0.47 -3.22 1.53
N PRO A 40 -0.09 -2.41 2.43
CA PRO A 40 -0.95 -2.90 3.51
C PRO A 40 -2.36 -3.19 3.00
N ASP A 41 -3.08 -4.08 3.68
CA ASP A 41 -4.50 -4.27 3.43
C ASP A 41 -5.36 -3.13 4.02
N ILE A 42 -6.60 -2.97 3.53
CA ILE A 42 -7.52 -1.89 3.92
C ILE A 42 -7.92 -2.00 5.40
N ASP A 43 -8.11 -3.21 5.91
CA ASP A 43 -8.50 -3.43 7.31
C ASP A 43 -7.37 -3.04 8.26
N MET A 44 -6.12 -3.33 7.89
CA MET A 44 -4.93 -2.89 8.61
C MET A 44 -4.87 -1.37 8.70
N ILE A 45 -5.09 -0.66 7.59
CA ILE A 45 -5.05 0.80 7.57
C ILE A 45 -6.21 1.41 8.37
N LYS A 46 -7.42 0.87 8.25
CA LYS A 46 -8.58 1.36 9.02
C LYS A 46 -8.43 1.14 10.51
N SER A 47 -7.80 0.02 10.90
CA SER A 47 -7.54 -0.30 12.32
C SER A 47 -6.39 0.51 12.90
N HIS A 48 -5.43 0.96 12.08
CA HIS A 48 -4.22 1.66 12.50
C HIS A 48 -3.91 2.84 11.56
N PRO A 49 -4.75 3.89 11.51
CA PRO A 49 -4.59 5.00 10.58
C PRO A 49 -3.29 5.79 10.81
N GLU A 50 -2.73 5.76 12.02
CA GLU A 50 -1.42 6.36 12.34
C GLU A 50 -0.26 5.75 11.53
N PHE A 51 -0.48 4.57 10.96
CA PHE A 51 0.48 3.94 10.05
C PHE A 51 0.72 4.75 8.78
N ILE A 52 -0.31 5.47 8.30
CA ILE A 52 -0.25 6.24 7.07
C ILE A 52 0.80 7.35 7.22
N ASP A 53 0.67 8.15 8.27
CA ASP A 53 1.59 9.26 8.55
C ASP A 53 3.00 8.77 8.80
N LYS A 54 3.15 7.64 9.51
CA LYS A 54 4.45 7.04 9.74
C LYS A 54 5.11 6.56 8.45
N ALA A 55 4.36 5.93 7.55
CA ALA A 55 4.91 5.49 6.26
C ALA A 55 5.32 6.69 5.39
N LYS A 56 4.52 7.75 5.37
CA LYS A 56 4.85 9.00 4.66
C LYS A 56 6.09 9.69 5.24
N ALA A 57 6.19 9.77 6.57
CA ALA A 57 7.37 10.32 7.25
C ALA A 57 8.65 9.53 6.95
N ASP A 58 8.53 8.20 6.76
CA ASP A 58 9.62 7.32 6.34
C ASP A 58 9.90 7.41 4.81
N GLY A 59 9.24 8.32 4.08
CA GLY A 59 9.38 8.51 2.64
C GLY A 59 8.85 7.35 1.79
N LYS A 60 7.96 6.51 2.37
CA LYS A 60 7.40 5.34 1.70
C LYS A 60 6.07 5.67 1.04
N ARG A 61 5.85 5.09 -0.13
CA ARG A 61 4.54 5.08 -0.80
C ARG A 61 3.64 3.98 -0.26
N LEU A 62 2.33 4.17 -0.35
CA LEU A 62 1.30 3.25 0.14
C LEU A 62 0.39 2.78 -0.99
N PHE A 63 0.39 1.47 -1.24
CA PHE A 63 -0.47 0.82 -2.23
C PHE A 63 -1.45 -0.10 -1.50
N VAL A 64 -2.66 0.38 -1.22
CA VAL A 64 -3.61 -0.32 -0.34
C VAL A 64 -4.46 -1.30 -1.14
N TRP A 65 -4.63 -2.51 -0.60
CA TRP A 65 -5.44 -3.59 -1.19
C TRP A 65 -6.39 -4.19 -0.14
N THR A 66 -7.39 -5.00 -0.46
CA THR A 66 -8.22 -4.82 -1.64
C THR A 66 -9.36 -3.87 -1.26
N VAL A 67 -9.47 -2.73 -1.93
CA VAL A 67 -10.42 -1.68 -1.57
C VAL A 67 -11.63 -1.75 -2.50
N ASP A 68 -12.64 -2.50 -2.09
CA ASP A 68 -13.83 -2.75 -2.92
C ASP A 68 -15.03 -1.85 -2.58
N GLU A 69 -15.04 -1.25 -1.39
CA GLU A 69 -16.14 -0.42 -0.93
C GLU A 69 -15.91 1.05 -1.28
N ALA A 70 -16.97 1.71 -1.79
CA ALA A 70 -16.88 3.10 -2.23
C ALA A 70 -16.43 4.05 -1.11
N GLN A 71 -16.88 3.79 0.12
CA GLN A 71 -16.47 4.56 1.29
C GLN A 71 -14.97 4.39 1.60
N ASP A 72 -14.44 3.19 1.41
CA ASP A 72 -13.02 2.93 1.64
C ASP A 72 -12.14 3.54 0.53
N VAL A 73 -12.63 3.61 -0.71
CA VAL A 73 -11.98 4.37 -1.79
C VAL A 73 -11.90 5.86 -1.44
N GLN A 74 -12.98 6.44 -0.94
CA GLN A 74 -12.99 7.85 -0.50
C GLN A 74 -12.06 8.08 0.69
N PHE A 75 -12.07 7.17 1.66
CA PHE A 75 -11.16 7.20 2.80
C PHE A 75 -9.70 7.18 2.34
N CYS A 76 -9.32 6.26 1.44
CA CYS A 76 -7.96 6.20 0.91
C CYS A 76 -7.56 7.50 0.19
N ALA A 77 -8.47 8.10 -0.59
CA ALA A 77 -8.21 9.37 -1.26
C ALA A 77 -7.99 10.52 -0.27
N GLN A 78 -8.85 10.65 0.75
CA GLN A 78 -8.74 11.69 1.78
C GLN A 78 -7.49 11.51 2.65
N ALA A 79 -7.13 10.25 2.94
CA ALA A 79 -5.93 9.93 3.69
C ALA A 79 -4.64 10.08 2.86
N GLY A 80 -4.74 10.43 1.57
CA GLY A 80 -3.60 10.62 0.67
C GLY A 80 -2.80 9.33 0.44
N ILE A 81 -3.50 8.22 0.23
CA ILE A 81 -2.91 6.96 -0.23
C ILE A 81 -2.55 7.09 -1.72
N ASP A 82 -1.36 6.62 -2.11
CA ASP A 82 -0.85 6.79 -3.48
C ASP A 82 -1.61 5.92 -4.50
N VAL A 83 -1.90 4.67 -4.16
CA VAL A 83 -2.56 3.71 -5.06
C VAL A 83 -3.58 2.87 -4.29
N VAL A 84 -4.71 2.64 -4.95
CA VAL A 84 -5.75 1.71 -4.51
C VAL A 84 -5.78 0.51 -5.46
N ILE A 85 -5.74 -0.69 -4.91
CA ILE A 85 -5.89 -1.97 -5.61
C ILE A 85 -7.29 -2.50 -5.31
N THR A 86 -8.11 -2.75 -6.33
CA THR A 86 -9.55 -3.03 -6.20
C THR A 86 -10.01 -4.06 -7.23
N ASN A 87 -11.03 -4.85 -6.87
CA ASN A 87 -11.77 -5.70 -7.80
C ASN A 87 -12.85 -4.92 -8.56
N LYS A 88 -13.18 -3.67 -8.13
CA LYS A 88 -14.24 -2.83 -8.71
C LYS A 88 -13.68 -1.53 -9.34
N PRO A 89 -12.80 -1.60 -10.36
CA PRO A 89 -12.11 -0.43 -10.90
C PRO A 89 -13.06 0.63 -11.46
N SER A 90 -14.15 0.25 -12.14
CA SER A 90 -15.13 1.20 -12.67
C SER A 90 -15.81 2.02 -11.56
N GLN A 91 -16.13 1.37 -10.43
CA GLN A 91 -16.70 2.06 -9.27
C GLN A 91 -15.67 3.01 -8.64
N ALA A 92 -14.44 2.54 -8.44
CA ALA A 92 -13.38 3.37 -7.86
C ALA A 92 -13.12 4.63 -8.69
N ARG A 93 -13.07 4.51 -10.03
CA ARG A 93 -12.93 5.67 -10.93
C ARG A 93 -14.07 6.67 -10.76
N LYS A 94 -15.31 6.19 -10.74
CA LYS A 94 -16.51 7.04 -10.54
C LYS A 94 -16.46 7.76 -9.19
N VAL A 95 -16.10 7.05 -8.12
CA VAL A 95 -16.01 7.62 -6.75
C VAL A 95 -14.93 8.71 -6.68
N LEU A 96 -13.81 8.52 -7.37
CA LEU A 96 -12.69 9.47 -7.41
C LEU A 96 -12.88 10.60 -8.44
N GLY A 97 -13.97 10.58 -9.22
CA GLY A 97 -14.23 11.60 -10.24
C GLY A 97 -13.35 11.48 -11.49
N TYR A 98 -12.76 10.31 -11.75
CA TYR A 98 -12.06 10.05 -13.00
C TYR A 98 -13.04 9.78 -14.15
N PRO A 99 -12.73 10.22 -15.38
CA PRO A 99 -13.62 10.09 -16.55
C PRO A 99 -13.91 8.65 -16.95
#